data_AF-A0A6G7IZR4-F1
#
_entry.id   AF-A0A6G7IZR4-F1
#
_cell.length_a   1.000
_cell.length_b   1.000
_cell.length_c   1.000
_cell.angle_alpha   90.00
_cell.angle_beta   90.00
_cell.angle_gamma   90.00
#
_symmetry.space_group_name_H-M   'P 1'
#
loop_
_entity.id
_entity.type
_entity.pdbx_description
1 polymer ?
#
loop_
_entity_poly.entity_id
_entity_poly.type
_entity_poly.pdbx_seq_one_letter_code
_entity_poly.pdbx_strand_id
1 'polypeptide(L)'
;MKAINTSENVISRINSNVFFKEFTFARNDFTDLDSKQKLEFSDNVIWLGNIFLIFEIKERNAKDDSDDSSWFENKILNKAVKQVKRTHTYLKKYPNIPIFNEKGHKRNISEADFSRIQSIIVYSPSDNFSESQRFMKFYRSKEIGLIHLFHSEDYYWICKYLITPAEIDEYLIFREEFYDAHPKLLNELPEQYILAHFFETLDTSEIKLEHMDNFKKVTMDSSKFNLSYLIDNFNKNIKLLQGETDYYPIIAEIAKLNRAELTEFKKRFVLTIEKCREEGVTIPYRIYIPRTDCGFVFVPLIKRASCHWKTALRNFTYAQKYDQKAHRCVGLVMFETEIKGKLVLDMYWAFLEEKWVYDAAMEKLLSENFPFREAKFKRLDNRYLE
;
A
#
# COMPACT_ATOMS: atom_id res chain seq x y z
N MET A 1 13.84 21.33 19.23
CA MET A 1 12.62 20.68 18.72
C MET A 1 12.07 21.55 17.60
N LYS A 2 11.99 21.04 16.36
CA LYS A 2 11.37 21.74 15.22
C LYS A 2 9.88 21.90 15.57
N ALA A 3 9.34 23.12 15.50
CA ALA A 3 7.92 23.37 15.71
C ALA A 3 7.15 22.52 14.69
N ILE A 4 6.27 21.67 15.18
CA ILE A 4 5.54 20.74 14.34
C ILE A 4 4.52 21.53 13.52
N ASN A 5 4.62 21.42 12.20
CA ASN A 5 3.66 22.00 11.27
C ASN A 5 2.36 21.17 11.26
N THR A 6 1.20 21.83 11.23
CA THR A 6 -0.10 21.14 11.33
C THR A 6 -0.30 20.19 10.16
N SER A 7 0.08 20.60 8.95
CA SER A 7 -0.02 19.83 7.71
C SER A 7 0.88 18.61 7.73
N GLU A 8 2.11 18.70 8.26
CA GLU A 8 3.00 17.53 8.38
C GLU A 8 2.35 16.42 9.21
N ASN A 9 1.73 16.78 10.33
CA ASN A 9 1.00 15.80 11.16
C ASN A 9 -0.21 15.22 10.44
N VAL A 10 -0.99 16.05 9.75
CA VAL A 10 -2.20 15.63 9.05
C VAL A 10 -1.85 14.68 7.90
N ILE A 11 -0.88 15.06 7.05
CA ILE A 11 -0.43 14.21 5.93
C ILE A 11 0.22 12.93 6.44
N SER A 12 1.08 12.98 7.47
CA SER A 12 1.66 11.77 8.07
C SER A 12 0.58 10.81 8.58
N ARG A 13 -0.51 11.35 9.17
CA ARG A 13 -1.66 10.55 9.61
C ARG A 13 -2.45 9.98 8.45
N ILE A 14 -2.68 10.74 7.38
CA ILE A 14 -3.31 10.23 6.15
C ILE A 14 -2.48 9.09 5.58
N ASN A 15 -1.17 9.29 5.42
CA ASN A 15 -0.23 8.28 4.93
C ASN A 15 -0.25 7.03 5.79
N SER A 16 -0.19 7.18 7.11
CA SER A 16 -0.25 6.06 8.05
C SER A 16 -1.57 5.28 8.00
N ASN A 17 -2.68 5.92 7.62
CA ASN A 17 -3.98 5.26 7.49
C ASN A 17 -4.09 4.49 6.16
N VAL A 18 -3.53 5.03 5.08
CA VAL A 18 -3.58 4.41 3.74
C VAL A 18 -2.52 3.31 3.61
N PHE A 19 -1.28 3.62 4.00
CA PHE A 19 -0.11 2.77 3.82
C PHE A 19 0.27 1.96 5.06
N PHE A 20 -0.48 2.10 6.15
CA PHE A 20 -0.20 1.48 7.45
C PHE A 20 1.07 2.02 8.12
N LYS A 21 1.08 2.00 9.45
CA LYS A 21 2.19 2.52 10.26
C LYS A 21 3.47 1.69 10.12
N GLU A 22 3.33 0.43 9.77
CA GLU A 22 4.40 -0.54 9.53
C GLU A 22 5.32 -0.09 8.38
N PHE A 23 4.75 0.57 7.37
CA PHE A 23 5.41 0.93 6.11
C PHE A 23 5.58 2.44 5.94
N THR A 24 5.15 3.22 6.93
CA THR A 24 5.26 4.68 6.96
C THR A 24 6.38 5.12 7.89
N PHE A 25 7.23 6.01 7.42
CA PHE A 25 8.39 6.53 8.14
C PHE A 25 8.33 8.07 8.12
N ALA A 26 8.06 8.73 9.25
CA ALA A 26 8.04 10.20 9.31
C ALA A 26 9.25 10.79 10.05
N ARG A 27 9.61 12.03 9.68
CA ARG A 27 10.62 12.87 10.36
C ARG A 27 11.96 12.16 10.54
N ASN A 28 12.42 11.58 9.44
CA ASN A 28 13.60 10.74 9.47
C ASN A 28 14.86 11.57 9.33
N ASP A 29 15.71 11.43 10.33
CA ASP A 29 17.08 11.86 10.24
C ASP A 29 17.95 10.62 10.38
N PHE A 30 19.01 10.52 9.59
CA PHE A 30 20.03 9.48 9.74
C PHE A 30 21.41 10.11 9.83
N THR A 31 22.35 9.37 10.40
CA THR A 31 23.71 9.87 10.63
C THR A 31 24.56 9.61 9.40
N ASP A 32 25.20 10.65 8.89
CA ASP A 32 26.20 10.57 7.83
C ASP A 32 27.38 9.67 8.26
N LEU A 33 27.80 8.77 7.38
CA LEU A 33 28.87 7.80 7.68
C LEU A 33 30.24 8.50 7.85
N ASP A 34 30.51 9.56 7.08
CA ASP A 34 31.83 10.19 7.03
C ASP A 34 31.97 11.28 8.10
N SER A 35 31.01 12.19 8.16
CA SER A 35 31.03 13.39 9.01
C SER A 35 30.34 13.22 10.37
N LYS A 36 29.62 12.11 10.57
CA LYS A 36 28.73 11.87 11.73
C LYS A 36 27.66 12.95 11.93
N GLN A 37 27.41 13.79 10.94
CA GLN A 37 26.36 14.80 10.99
C GLN A 37 25.00 14.17 10.79
N LYS A 38 23.99 14.75 11.43
CA LYS A 38 22.60 14.36 11.22
C LYS A 38 22.12 14.91 9.87
N LEU A 39 21.80 14.02 8.95
CA LEU A 39 21.26 14.38 7.63
C LEU A 39 19.74 14.29 7.66
N GLU A 40 19.10 15.37 7.23
CA GLU A 40 17.64 15.46 7.10
C GLU A 40 17.20 14.76 5.80
N PHE A 41 16.38 13.73 5.97
CA PHE A 41 15.71 13.01 4.89
C PHE A 41 14.44 13.77 4.46
N SER A 42 13.61 13.15 3.62
CA SER A 42 12.28 13.69 3.33
C SER A 42 11.34 13.55 4.53
N ASP A 43 10.35 14.44 4.61
CA ASP A 43 9.43 14.55 5.75
C ASP A 43 8.68 13.23 6.03
N ASN A 44 8.28 12.52 4.97
CA ASN A 44 7.66 11.20 5.08
C ASN A 44 8.12 10.28 3.94
N VAL A 45 8.32 8.99 4.23
CA VAL A 45 8.67 7.96 3.27
C VAL A 45 7.78 6.76 3.47
N ILE A 46 7.32 6.17 2.36
CA ILE A 46 6.56 4.92 2.33
C ILE A 46 7.43 3.85 1.69
N TRP A 47 7.56 2.72 2.35
CA TRP A 47 8.18 1.52 1.80
C TRP A 47 7.32 0.30 2.06
N LEU A 48 6.60 -0.14 1.02
CA LEU A 48 5.69 -1.28 1.04
C LEU A 48 6.00 -2.20 -0.14
N GLY A 49 6.79 -3.25 0.09
CA GLY A 49 7.21 -4.15 -0.97
C GLY A 49 8.00 -3.40 -2.05
N ASN A 50 7.42 -3.32 -3.25
CA ASN A 50 7.96 -2.59 -4.40
C ASN A 50 7.43 -1.14 -4.52
N ILE A 51 6.51 -0.72 -3.66
CA ILE A 51 6.00 0.66 -3.62
C ILE A 51 6.95 1.49 -2.75
N PHE A 52 7.59 2.48 -3.37
CA PHE A 52 8.49 3.40 -2.68
C PHE A 52 8.11 4.86 -2.98
N LEU A 53 7.57 5.55 -1.98
CA LEU A 53 7.10 6.93 -2.12
C LEU A 53 7.91 7.86 -1.20
N ILE A 54 8.28 9.03 -1.71
CA ILE A 54 8.96 10.07 -0.95
C ILE A 54 8.07 11.30 -0.91
N PHE A 55 7.80 11.80 0.29
CA PHE A 55 6.96 12.96 0.53
C PHE A 55 7.73 14.11 1.15
N GLU A 56 7.52 15.28 0.57
CA GLU A 56 7.95 16.55 1.13
C GLU A 56 6.71 17.43 1.36
N ILE A 57 6.60 18.01 2.56
CA ILE A 57 5.36 18.69 2.98
C ILE A 57 5.67 20.15 3.29
N LYS A 58 4.88 21.07 2.73
CA LYS A 58 5.06 22.51 2.95
C LYS A 58 3.74 23.20 3.27
N GLU A 59 3.66 23.81 4.44
CA GLU A 59 2.54 24.68 4.82
C GLU A 59 3.00 26.13 4.78
N ARG A 60 2.13 27.00 4.28
CA ARG A 60 2.31 28.44 4.34
C ARG A 60 1.97 28.93 5.74
N ASN A 61 2.86 29.72 6.32
CA ASN A 61 2.57 30.36 7.60
C ASN A 61 1.65 31.56 7.35
N ALA A 62 0.53 31.64 8.06
CA ALA A 62 -0.41 32.75 7.95
C ALA A 62 0.20 34.13 8.31
N LYS A 63 1.37 34.15 8.95
CA LYS A 63 2.13 35.37 9.28
C LYS A 63 3.18 35.76 8.25
N ASP A 64 3.32 35.02 7.16
CA ASP A 64 4.29 35.31 6.10
C ASP A 64 3.67 36.34 5.13
N ASP A 65 4.21 37.56 5.11
CA ASP A 65 3.71 38.66 4.29
C ASP A 65 4.05 38.51 2.78
N SER A 66 4.78 37.45 2.40
CA SER A 66 5.13 37.20 1.00
C SER A 66 3.93 36.77 0.18
N ASP A 67 3.82 37.23 -1.07
CA ASP A 67 2.75 36.79 -2.00
C ASP A 67 2.79 35.26 -2.22
N ASP A 68 1.62 34.66 -2.46
CA ASP A 68 1.44 33.22 -2.68
C ASP A 68 2.32 32.69 -3.81
N SER A 69 2.50 33.46 -4.87
CA SER A 69 3.34 33.09 -6.01
C SER A 69 4.81 33.00 -5.63
N SER A 70 5.31 34.02 -4.92
CA SER A 70 6.68 34.05 -4.44
C SER A 70 6.93 32.93 -3.42
N TRP A 71 5.95 32.64 -2.56
CA TRP A 71 6.03 31.53 -1.63
C TRP A 71 6.09 30.18 -2.37
N PHE A 72 5.24 29.98 -3.37
CA PHE A 72 5.19 28.74 -4.15
C PHE A 72 6.51 28.47 -4.85
N GLU A 73 7.04 29.47 -5.57
CA GLU A 73 8.32 29.34 -6.26
C GLU A 73 9.48 29.04 -5.28
N ASN A 74 9.56 29.79 -4.18
CA ASN A 74 10.66 29.66 -3.23
C ASN A 74 10.58 28.39 -2.35
N LYS A 75 9.39 28.04 -1.86
CA LYS A 75 9.24 26.94 -0.89
C LYS A 75 8.96 25.62 -1.59
N ILE A 76 8.16 25.62 -2.65
CA ILE A 76 7.75 24.40 -3.36
C ILE A 76 8.77 24.11 -4.46
N LEU A 77 8.85 24.96 -5.48
CA LEU A 77 9.64 24.67 -6.68
C LEU A 77 11.16 24.68 -6.44
N ASN A 78 11.62 25.42 -5.42
CA ASN A 78 13.03 25.48 -5.05
C ASN A 78 13.36 24.58 -3.85
N LYS A 79 12.85 24.91 -2.65
CA LYS A 79 13.28 24.22 -1.41
C LYS A 79 12.81 22.77 -1.34
N ALA A 80 11.52 22.50 -1.54
CA ALA A 80 10.98 21.14 -1.46
C ALA A 80 11.60 20.23 -2.54
N VAL A 81 11.68 20.71 -3.79
CA VAL A 81 12.38 19.98 -4.87
C VAL A 81 13.83 19.66 -4.51
N LYS A 82 14.57 20.62 -3.94
CA LYS A 82 15.96 20.38 -3.51
C LYS A 82 16.04 19.31 -2.42
N GLN A 83 15.11 19.28 -1.48
CA GLN A 83 15.05 18.27 -0.43
C GLN A 83 14.76 16.87 -1.01
N VAL A 84 13.79 16.75 -1.92
CA VAL A 84 13.52 15.50 -2.65
C VAL A 84 14.77 15.00 -3.40
N LYS A 85 15.44 15.86 -4.18
CA LYS A 85 16.69 15.49 -4.89
C LYS A 85 17.80 15.02 -3.95
N ARG A 86 17.92 15.65 -2.79
CA ARG A 86 18.88 15.29 -1.75
C ARG A 86 18.58 13.89 -1.20
N THR A 87 17.31 13.58 -0.92
CA THR A 87 16.86 12.25 -0.51
C THR A 87 17.21 11.18 -1.54
N HIS A 88 16.96 11.43 -2.84
CA HIS A 88 17.40 10.53 -3.92
C HIS A 88 18.91 10.30 -3.95
N THR A 89 19.69 11.37 -3.77
CA THR A 89 21.16 11.27 -3.68
C THR A 89 21.57 10.38 -2.51
N TYR A 90 20.90 10.51 -1.36
CA TYR A 90 21.18 9.68 -0.19
C TYR A 90 20.86 8.21 -0.43
N LEU A 91 19.73 7.89 -1.04
CA LEU A 91 19.36 6.51 -1.38
C LEU A 91 20.38 5.83 -2.29
N LYS A 92 21.01 6.59 -3.20
CA LYS A 92 22.08 6.09 -4.08
C LYS A 92 23.44 5.98 -3.38
N LYS A 93 23.75 6.90 -2.46
CA LYS A 93 25.07 7.03 -1.85
C LYS A 93 25.26 6.10 -0.65
N TYR A 94 24.25 5.98 0.23
CA TYR A 94 24.42 5.32 1.53
C TYR A 94 23.91 3.87 1.48
N PRO A 95 24.77 2.86 1.75
CA PRO A 95 24.37 1.46 1.74
C PRO A 95 23.55 1.07 2.99
N ASN A 96 23.44 1.95 3.98
CA ASN A 96 22.69 1.73 5.21
C ASN A 96 22.04 3.04 5.67
N ILE A 97 20.71 3.08 5.68
CA ILE A 97 19.88 4.22 6.08
C ILE A 97 18.88 3.72 7.14
N PRO A 98 19.31 3.59 8.40
CA PRO A 98 18.47 3.08 9.46
C PRO A 98 17.53 4.17 9.99
N ILE A 99 16.22 3.98 9.84
CA ILE A 99 15.18 4.91 10.30
C ILE A 99 14.06 4.16 11.01
N PHE A 100 13.18 4.88 11.71
CA PHE A 100 12.08 4.30 12.46
C PHE A 100 10.76 4.48 11.72
N ASN A 101 9.96 3.42 11.65
CA ASN A 101 8.59 3.56 11.17
C ASN A 101 7.66 4.11 12.26
N GLU A 102 6.41 4.37 11.91
CA GLU A 102 5.37 4.88 12.82
C GLU A 102 4.91 3.85 13.89
N LYS A 103 5.44 2.62 13.87
CA LYS A 103 5.34 1.65 14.98
C LYS A 103 6.52 1.75 15.96
N GLY A 104 7.55 2.53 15.66
CA GLY A 104 8.77 2.63 16.45
C GLY A 104 9.79 1.52 16.16
N HIS A 105 9.61 0.76 15.07
CA HIS A 105 10.56 -0.27 14.66
C HIS A 105 11.61 0.28 13.71
N LYS A 106 12.87 -0.05 13.99
CA LYS A 106 14.00 0.35 13.15
C LYS A 106 14.06 -0.52 11.91
N ARG A 107 14.14 0.10 10.73
CA ARG A 107 14.31 -0.57 9.43
C ARG A 107 15.40 0.13 8.65
N ASN A 108 16.12 -0.63 7.84
CA ASN A 108 17.12 -0.08 6.94
C ASN A 108 16.48 0.15 5.56
N ILE A 109 16.25 1.41 5.19
CA ILE A 109 15.56 1.75 3.94
C ILE A 109 16.39 1.41 2.70
N SER A 110 17.72 1.31 2.81
CA SER A 110 18.58 0.97 1.66
C SER A 110 18.31 -0.45 1.10
N GLU A 111 17.53 -1.27 1.80
CA GLU A 111 17.10 -2.60 1.36
C GLU A 111 15.88 -2.55 0.43
N ALA A 112 15.24 -1.40 0.26
CA ALA A 112 14.10 -1.24 -0.64
C ALA A 112 14.53 -1.31 -2.11
N ASP A 113 13.56 -1.64 -2.98
CA ASP A 113 13.74 -1.49 -4.42
C ASP A 113 13.59 -0.02 -4.81
N PHE A 114 14.66 0.56 -5.36
CA PHE A 114 14.71 1.95 -5.84
C PHE A 114 14.54 2.06 -7.37
N SER A 115 14.18 0.97 -8.05
CA SER A 115 13.94 0.96 -9.50
C SER A 115 12.87 1.98 -9.91
N ARG A 116 11.87 2.20 -9.04
CA ARG A 116 10.82 3.19 -9.21
C ARG A 116 10.53 3.92 -7.91
N ILE A 117 10.96 5.17 -7.84
CA ILE A 117 10.67 6.07 -6.72
C ILE A 117 9.65 7.11 -7.18
N GLN A 118 8.47 7.12 -6.56
CA GLN A 118 7.50 8.20 -6.78
C GLN A 118 7.78 9.35 -5.82
N SER A 119 8.06 10.53 -6.38
CA SER A 119 8.41 11.72 -5.60
C SER A 119 7.23 12.67 -5.52
N ILE A 120 6.83 13.04 -4.31
CA ILE A 120 5.58 13.77 -4.06
C ILE A 120 5.87 14.99 -3.17
N ILE A 121 5.39 16.15 -3.60
CA ILE A 121 5.34 17.37 -2.78
C ILE A 121 3.88 17.69 -2.52
N VAL A 122 3.51 17.73 -1.23
CA VAL A 122 2.18 18.15 -0.78
C VAL A 122 2.28 19.53 -0.15
N TYR A 123 1.48 20.48 -0.64
CA TYR A 123 1.53 21.86 -0.17
C TYR A 123 0.17 22.38 0.30
N SER A 124 0.18 23.17 1.36
CA SER A 124 -0.97 23.88 1.93
C SER A 124 -0.72 25.39 1.83
N PRO A 125 -1.25 26.07 0.79
CA PRO A 125 -1.11 27.51 0.61
C PRO A 125 -2.18 28.26 1.44
N SER A 126 -2.36 29.56 1.21
CA SER A 126 -3.49 30.33 1.76
C SER A 126 -4.75 30.19 0.89
N ASP A 127 -5.88 30.65 1.42
CA ASP A 127 -7.19 30.55 0.77
C ASP A 127 -7.28 31.26 -0.61
N ASN A 128 -6.42 32.26 -0.86
CA ASN A 128 -6.40 33.02 -2.12
C ASN A 128 -5.39 32.49 -3.16
N PHE A 129 -4.94 31.24 -3.02
CA PHE A 129 -3.95 30.65 -3.90
C PHE A 129 -4.43 30.57 -5.36
N SER A 130 -3.54 30.85 -6.31
CA SER A 130 -3.91 30.87 -7.73
C SER A 130 -4.29 29.48 -8.24
N GLU A 131 -5.42 29.37 -8.95
CA GLU A 131 -5.80 28.12 -9.64
C GLU A 131 -4.75 27.67 -10.65
N SER A 132 -4.13 28.61 -11.37
CA SER A 132 -3.07 28.29 -12.34
C SER A 132 -1.87 27.60 -11.68
N GLN A 133 -1.55 27.97 -10.44
CA GLN A 133 -0.49 27.33 -9.65
C GLN A 133 -0.98 26.01 -9.05
N ARG A 134 -2.24 25.94 -8.60
CA ARG A 134 -2.87 24.68 -8.12
C ARG A 134 -2.89 23.61 -9.20
N PHE A 135 -3.13 24.00 -10.46
CA PHE A 135 -3.23 23.06 -11.58
C PHE A 135 -1.87 22.59 -12.09
N MET A 136 -0.75 23.18 -11.64
CA MET A 136 0.57 22.64 -11.94
C MET A 136 0.71 21.23 -11.36
N LYS A 137 0.70 20.21 -12.22
CA LYS A 137 0.68 18.79 -11.80
C LYS A 137 2.04 18.28 -11.38
N PHE A 138 3.09 18.76 -12.03
CA PHE A 138 4.43 18.23 -11.87
C PHE A 138 5.49 19.32 -11.92
N TYR A 139 6.56 19.11 -11.14
CA TYR A 139 7.86 19.69 -11.42
C TYR A 139 8.70 18.68 -12.22
N ARG A 140 9.21 19.07 -13.39
CA ARG A 140 10.10 18.21 -14.20
C ARG A 140 11.57 18.43 -13.83
N SER A 141 12.15 17.46 -13.14
CA SER A 141 13.56 17.44 -12.79
C SER A 141 14.39 16.67 -13.82
N LYS A 142 15.50 17.25 -14.27
CA LYS A 142 16.46 16.57 -15.15
C LYS A 142 17.20 15.41 -14.46
N GLU A 143 17.28 15.42 -13.14
CA GLU A 143 18.08 14.46 -12.36
C GLU A 143 17.27 13.24 -11.89
N ILE A 144 15.99 13.44 -11.58
CA ILE A 144 15.14 12.43 -10.91
C ILE A 144 13.77 12.25 -11.57
N GLY A 145 13.51 12.88 -12.71
CA GLY A 145 12.24 12.76 -13.44
C GLY A 145 11.13 13.66 -12.90
N LEU A 146 9.90 13.17 -12.95
CA LEU A 146 8.72 13.91 -12.51
C LEU A 146 8.61 13.91 -10.98
N ILE A 147 8.19 15.06 -10.42
CA ILE A 147 7.83 15.19 -9.02
C ILE A 147 6.37 15.63 -8.98
N HIS A 148 5.51 14.81 -8.39
CA HIS A 148 4.09 15.11 -8.22
C HIS A 148 3.92 16.32 -7.32
N LEU A 149 3.15 17.29 -7.77
CA LEU A 149 2.71 18.42 -6.96
C LEU A 149 1.23 18.22 -6.64
N PHE A 150 0.91 18.23 -5.35
CA PHE A 150 -0.48 18.19 -4.88
C PHE A 150 -0.75 19.34 -3.91
N HIS A 151 -1.84 20.05 -4.17
CA HIS A 151 -2.51 20.79 -3.12
C HIS A 151 -2.98 19.80 -2.04
N SER A 152 -2.87 20.18 -0.77
CA SER A 152 -3.18 19.28 0.35
C SER A 152 -4.63 18.78 0.34
N GLU A 153 -5.58 19.62 -0.10
CA GLU A 153 -6.97 19.23 -0.30
C GLU A 153 -7.11 18.15 -1.40
N ASP A 154 -6.42 18.31 -2.54
CA ASP A 154 -6.49 17.35 -3.63
C ASP A 154 -5.89 16.01 -3.19
N TYR A 155 -4.75 16.03 -2.50
CA TYR A 155 -4.14 14.83 -1.92
C TYR A 155 -5.08 14.12 -0.91
N TYR A 156 -5.73 14.88 -0.03
CA TYR A 156 -6.70 14.34 0.91
C TYR A 156 -7.83 13.58 0.19
N TRP A 157 -8.41 14.18 -0.86
CA TRP A 157 -9.48 13.54 -1.61
C TRP A 157 -9.00 12.32 -2.40
N ILE A 158 -7.81 12.37 -3.00
CA ILE A 158 -7.20 11.20 -3.64
C ILE A 158 -7.11 10.05 -2.65
N CYS A 159 -6.50 10.25 -1.47
CA CYS A 159 -6.39 9.22 -0.44
C CYS A 159 -7.74 8.78 0.17
N LYS A 160 -8.78 9.60 0.02
CA LYS A 160 -10.13 9.28 0.48
C LYS A 160 -10.88 8.38 -0.51
N TYR A 161 -10.61 8.49 -1.81
CA TYR A 161 -11.22 7.62 -2.83
C TYR A 161 -10.36 6.39 -3.16
N LEU A 162 -9.04 6.55 -3.18
CA LEU A 162 -8.04 5.52 -3.40
C LEU A 162 -7.57 4.99 -2.05
N ILE A 163 -8.31 4.03 -1.50
CA ILE A 163 -8.13 3.63 -0.11
C ILE A 163 -7.08 2.54 0.09
N THR A 164 -6.58 1.93 -0.99
CA THR A 164 -5.52 0.92 -0.94
C THR A 164 -4.19 1.50 -1.44
N PRO A 165 -3.05 1.06 -0.89
CA PRO A 165 -1.73 1.44 -1.39
C PRO A 165 -1.52 1.17 -2.89
N ALA A 166 -2.04 0.03 -3.37
CA ALA A 166 -1.94 -0.35 -4.78
C ALA A 166 -2.65 0.64 -5.70
N GLU A 167 -3.82 1.15 -5.31
CA GLU A 167 -4.55 2.14 -6.10
C GLU A 167 -3.82 3.49 -6.13
N ILE A 168 -3.21 3.92 -5.03
CA ILE A 168 -2.42 5.15 -5.02
C ILE A 168 -1.22 5.00 -5.96
N ASP A 169 -0.51 3.88 -5.90
CA ASP A 169 0.60 3.60 -6.81
C ASP A 169 0.10 3.62 -8.26
N GLU A 170 -0.90 2.80 -8.62
CA GLU A 170 -1.52 2.77 -9.96
C GLU A 170 -1.95 4.16 -10.45
N TYR A 171 -2.53 4.99 -9.57
CA TYR A 171 -2.92 6.35 -9.91
C TYR A 171 -1.74 7.27 -10.20
N LEU A 172 -0.67 7.21 -9.39
CA LEU A 172 0.52 8.02 -9.62
C LEU A 172 1.17 7.64 -10.95
N ILE A 173 1.26 6.34 -11.26
CA ILE A 173 1.74 5.82 -12.54
C ILE A 173 0.91 6.38 -13.70
N PHE A 174 -0.41 6.21 -13.63
CA PHE A 174 -1.34 6.73 -14.62
C PHE A 174 -1.20 8.25 -14.81
N ARG A 175 -1.04 8.99 -13.71
CA ARG A 175 -0.91 10.45 -13.73
C ARG A 175 0.37 10.90 -14.42
N GLU A 176 1.48 10.18 -14.27
CA GLU A 176 2.72 10.43 -15.01
C GLU A 176 2.53 10.19 -16.51
N GLU A 177 1.98 9.03 -16.88
CA GLU A 177 1.72 8.65 -18.27
C GLU A 177 0.79 9.65 -18.97
N PHE A 178 -0.27 10.08 -18.27
CA PHE A 178 -1.24 11.02 -18.82
C PHE A 178 -0.62 12.41 -19.02
N TYR A 179 0.26 12.82 -18.11
CA TYR A 179 0.99 14.08 -18.24
C TYR A 179 2.01 14.05 -19.37
N ASP A 180 2.70 12.94 -19.59
CA ASP A 180 3.61 12.83 -20.73
C ASP A 180 2.87 12.83 -22.08
N ALA A 181 1.65 12.28 -22.13
CA ALA A 181 0.79 12.34 -23.32
C ALA A 181 0.25 13.76 -23.60
N HIS A 182 -0.15 14.51 -22.56
CA HIS A 182 -0.80 15.82 -22.72
C HIS A 182 -0.30 16.90 -21.71
N PRO A 183 0.98 17.28 -21.72
CA PRO A 183 1.61 18.04 -20.63
C PRO A 183 1.09 19.47 -20.46
N LYS A 184 0.63 20.10 -21.55
CA LYS A 184 0.04 21.46 -21.48
C LYS A 184 -1.39 21.42 -20.97
N LEU A 185 -2.21 20.57 -21.58
CA LEU A 185 -3.64 20.50 -21.30
C LEU A 185 -3.93 19.96 -19.89
N LEU A 186 -3.13 19.03 -19.36
CA LEU A 186 -3.32 18.57 -17.97
C LEU A 186 -3.10 19.65 -16.91
N ASN A 187 -2.23 20.64 -17.19
CA ASN A 187 -2.01 21.77 -16.30
C ASN A 187 -3.12 22.83 -16.38
N GLU A 188 -4.12 22.63 -17.23
CA GLU A 188 -5.32 23.46 -17.32
C GLU A 188 -6.53 22.80 -16.66
N LEU A 189 -6.38 21.53 -16.22
CA LEU A 189 -7.46 20.72 -15.69
C LEU A 189 -7.34 20.52 -14.17
N PRO A 190 -8.47 20.50 -13.43
CA PRO A 190 -8.49 20.22 -12.00
C PRO A 190 -8.07 18.78 -11.71
N GLU A 191 -7.54 18.49 -10.52
CA GLU A 191 -7.11 17.13 -10.15
C GLU A 191 -8.28 16.14 -10.16
N GLN A 192 -9.48 16.62 -9.86
CA GLN A 192 -10.74 15.89 -9.93
C GLN A 192 -10.99 15.29 -11.31
N TYR A 193 -10.58 15.97 -12.40
CA TYR A 193 -10.68 15.43 -13.76
C TYR A 193 -9.77 14.20 -13.92
N ILE A 194 -8.52 14.31 -13.48
CA ILE A 194 -7.52 13.24 -13.62
C ILE A 194 -7.97 12.01 -12.83
N LEU A 195 -8.48 12.23 -11.61
CA LEU A 195 -9.02 11.16 -10.77
C LEU A 195 -10.28 10.53 -11.38
N ALA A 196 -11.18 11.34 -11.95
CA ALA A 196 -12.37 10.83 -12.66
C ALA A 196 -12.00 10.01 -13.90
N HIS A 197 -10.99 10.44 -14.65
CA HIS A 197 -10.46 9.70 -15.80
C HIS A 197 -9.92 8.35 -15.36
N PHE A 198 -9.09 8.31 -14.32
CA PHE A 198 -8.52 7.08 -13.77
C PHE A 198 -9.59 6.04 -13.37
N PHE A 199 -10.71 6.52 -12.82
CA PHE A 199 -11.85 5.69 -12.44
C PHE A 199 -12.56 5.05 -13.62
N GLU A 200 -12.57 5.71 -14.77
CA GLU A 200 -13.14 5.22 -16.01
C GLU A 200 -12.16 4.28 -16.73
N THR A 201 -10.93 4.74 -16.95
CA THR A 201 -9.98 4.07 -17.84
C THR A 201 -8.53 4.43 -17.53
N LEU A 202 -7.59 3.57 -17.96
CA LEU A 202 -6.16 3.87 -17.98
C LEU A 202 -5.68 4.36 -19.34
N ASP A 203 -6.57 4.44 -20.33
CA ASP A 203 -6.21 4.98 -21.63
C ASP A 203 -5.90 6.47 -21.50
N THR A 204 -4.64 6.83 -21.71
CA THR A 204 -4.11 8.19 -21.61
C THR A 204 -4.02 8.90 -22.97
N SER A 205 -4.47 8.27 -24.05
CA SER A 205 -4.31 8.79 -25.42
C SER A 205 -5.25 9.95 -25.76
N GLU A 206 -6.38 10.06 -25.06
CA GLU A 206 -7.41 11.07 -25.30
C GLU A 206 -7.85 11.74 -24.00
N ILE A 207 -8.32 13.00 -24.11
CA ILE A 207 -8.96 13.74 -23.03
C ILE A 207 -10.43 13.89 -23.38
N LYS A 208 -11.31 13.30 -22.55
CA LYS A 208 -12.76 13.37 -22.71
C LYS A 208 -13.37 14.03 -21.49
N LEU A 209 -13.78 15.29 -21.64
CA LEU A 209 -14.34 16.09 -20.55
C LEU A 209 -15.59 15.45 -19.91
N GLU A 210 -16.30 14.58 -20.64
CA GLU A 210 -17.43 13.79 -20.14
C GLU A 210 -17.09 12.89 -18.93
N HIS A 211 -15.82 12.51 -18.75
CA HIS A 211 -15.39 11.74 -17.58
C HIS A 211 -15.65 12.50 -16.26
N MET A 212 -15.69 13.83 -16.27
CA MET A 212 -16.03 14.61 -15.07
C MET A 212 -17.42 14.29 -14.53
N ASP A 213 -18.40 14.03 -15.40
CA ASP A 213 -19.76 13.71 -14.97
C ASP A 213 -19.85 12.32 -14.34
N ASN A 214 -18.94 11.41 -14.72
CA ASN A 214 -18.86 10.07 -14.14
C ASN A 214 -18.29 10.07 -12.73
N PHE A 215 -17.57 11.12 -12.31
CA PHE A 215 -17.12 11.26 -10.93
C PHE A 215 -18.29 11.21 -9.92
N LYS A 216 -19.47 11.72 -10.30
CA LYS A 216 -20.69 11.68 -9.47
C LYS A 216 -21.22 10.26 -9.24
N LYS A 217 -20.85 9.31 -10.09
CA LYS A 217 -21.28 7.90 -10.01
C LYS A 217 -20.37 7.05 -9.14
N VAL A 218 -19.19 7.56 -8.76
CA VAL A 218 -18.22 6.84 -7.93
C VAL A 218 -18.79 6.61 -6.54
N THR A 219 -19.05 5.35 -6.20
CA THR A 219 -19.53 4.99 -4.88
C THR A 219 -18.37 4.84 -3.89
N MET A 220 -18.53 5.42 -2.70
CA MET A 220 -17.54 5.35 -1.62
C MET A 220 -17.75 4.15 -0.67
N ASP A 221 -18.63 3.19 -1.02
CA ASP A 221 -18.86 2.03 -0.17
C ASP A 221 -17.64 1.10 -0.17
N SER A 222 -16.77 1.30 0.82
CA SER A 222 -15.58 0.50 1.03
C SER A 222 -15.84 -0.82 1.78
N SER A 223 -17.07 -1.07 2.26
CA SER A 223 -17.35 -2.20 3.16
C SER A 223 -16.99 -3.55 2.56
N LYS A 224 -17.10 -3.70 1.23
CA LYS A 224 -16.80 -4.95 0.50
C LYS A 224 -15.31 -5.33 0.48
N PHE A 225 -14.41 -4.36 0.69
CA PHE A 225 -12.97 -4.58 0.56
C PHE A 225 -12.13 -3.96 1.69
N ASN A 226 -12.73 -3.19 2.59
CA ASN A 226 -12.06 -2.63 3.76
C ASN A 226 -11.62 -3.75 4.72
N LEU A 227 -10.30 -3.81 4.94
CA LEU A 227 -9.61 -4.71 5.87
C LEU A 227 -8.85 -3.95 6.98
N SER A 228 -9.04 -2.64 7.13
CA SER A 228 -8.29 -1.84 8.12
C SER A 228 -8.47 -2.39 9.54
N TYR A 229 -9.67 -2.85 9.90
CA TYR A 229 -9.90 -3.48 11.21
C TYR A 229 -9.08 -4.76 11.42
N LEU A 230 -8.89 -5.58 10.36
CA LEU A 230 -8.06 -6.78 10.44
C LEU A 230 -6.59 -6.40 10.67
N ILE A 231 -6.11 -5.39 9.94
CA ILE A 231 -4.72 -4.95 9.95
C ILE A 231 -4.37 -4.21 11.24
N ASP A 232 -5.24 -3.31 11.71
CA ASP A 232 -5.05 -2.56 12.96
C ASP A 232 -4.97 -3.47 14.20
N ASN A 233 -5.64 -4.62 14.14
CA ASN A 233 -5.68 -5.60 15.22
C ASN A 233 -4.77 -6.81 14.99
N PHE A 234 -4.02 -6.84 13.88
CA PHE A 234 -3.17 -7.98 13.51
C PHE A 234 -2.17 -8.31 14.63
N ASN A 235 -1.51 -7.30 15.21
CA ASN A 235 -0.52 -7.47 16.28
C ASN A 235 -1.12 -7.90 17.63
N LYS A 236 -2.40 -7.60 17.85
CA LYS A 236 -3.09 -7.92 19.10
C LYS A 236 -3.65 -9.35 19.09
N ASN A 237 -3.97 -9.86 17.92
CA ASN A 237 -4.76 -11.09 17.75
C ASN A 237 -3.99 -12.25 17.11
N ILE A 238 -2.69 -12.09 16.83
CA ILE A 238 -1.86 -13.13 16.24
C ILE A 238 -0.79 -13.56 17.23
N LYS A 239 -0.67 -14.88 17.43
CA LYS A 239 0.48 -15.46 18.11
C LYS A 239 1.64 -15.52 17.13
N LEU A 240 2.56 -14.57 17.24
CA LEU A 240 3.79 -14.51 16.45
C LEU A 240 4.67 -15.71 16.80
N LEU A 241 5.26 -16.33 15.78
CA LEU A 241 6.03 -17.56 15.95
C LEU A 241 7.47 -17.29 16.41
N GLN A 242 8.10 -16.16 16.06
CA GLN A 242 9.52 -15.92 16.37
C GLN A 242 9.86 -14.47 16.81
N GLY A 243 9.29 -13.42 16.20
CA GLY A 243 9.67 -12.01 16.43
C GLY A 243 8.54 -10.97 16.26
N GLU A 244 8.76 -9.77 16.83
CA GLU A 244 7.78 -8.66 16.87
C GLU A 244 7.42 -8.10 15.48
N THR A 245 8.21 -8.38 14.43
CA THR A 245 7.97 -7.89 13.06
C THR A 245 7.68 -8.98 12.04
N ASP A 246 7.55 -10.24 12.47
CA ASP A 246 7.33 -11.40 11.57
C ASP A 246 6.04 -11.31 10.76
N TYR A 247 5.09 -10.49 11.19
CA TYR A 247 3.83 -10.28 10.50
C TYR A 247 3.93 -9.28 9.34
N TYR A 248 5.01 -8.51 9.24
CA TYR A 248 5.16 -7.44 8.24
C TYR A 248 5.00 -7.97 6.81
N PRO A 249 5.62 -9.09 6.42
CA PRO A 249 5.44 -9.63 5.07
C PRO A 249 3.98 -9.99 4.78
N ILE A 250 3.24 -10.50 5.77
CA ILE A 250 1.82 -10.85 5.60
C ILE A 250 0.98 -9.60 5.33
N ILE A 251 1.14 -8.55 6.15
CA ILE A 251 0.43 -7.28 5.92
C ILE A 251 0.86 -6.69 4.59
N ALA A 252 2.14 -6.79 4.22
CA ALA A 252 2.63 -6.27 2.94
C ALA A 252 1.93 -6.94 1.75
N GLU A 253 1.77 -8.26 1.76
CA GLU A 253 1.05 -8.98 0.71
C GLU A 253 -0.42 -8.60 0.62
N ILE A 254 -1.09 -8.38 1.76
CA ILE A 254 -2.49 -7.94 1.79
C ILE A 254 -2.63 -6.49 1.31
N ALA A 255 -1.72 -5.60 1.73
CA ALA A 255 -1.74 -4.17 1.41
C ALA A 255 -1.46 -3.89 -0.08
N LYS A 256 -0.76 -4.81 -0.76
CA LYS A 256 -0.53 -4.74 -2.21
C LYS A 256 -1.76 -5.11 -3.04
N LEU A 257 -2.82 -5.66 -2.46
CA LEU A 257 -4.03 -6.03 -3.20
C LEU A 257 -4.85 -4.78 -3.57
N ASN A 258 -5.35 -4.71 -4.79
CA ASN A 258 -6.33 -3.68 -5.18
C ASN A 258 -7.73 -4.01 -4.66
N ARG A 259 -8.71 -3.12 -4.86
CA ARG A 259 -10.09 -3.30 -4.33
C ARG A 259 -10.76 -4.60 -4.79
N ALA A 260 -10.56 -4.99 -6.05
CA ALA A 260 -11.22 -6.16 -6.61
C ALA A 260 -10.61 -7.45 -6.03
N GLU A 261 -9.29 -7.48 -5.91
CA GLU A 261 -8.55 -8.57 -5.28
C GLU A 261 -8.88 -8.67 -3.78
N LEU A 262 -8.95 -7.54 -3.06
CA LEU A 262 -9.35 -7.48 -1.66
C LEU A 262 -10.78 -7.98 -1.43
N THR A 263 -11.69 -7.72 -2.37
CA THR A 263 -13.07 -8.24 -2.31
C THR A 263 -13.07 -9.77 -2.35
N GLU A 264 -12.28 -10.37 -3.24
CA GLU A 264 -12.14 -11.83 -3.35
C GLU A 264 -11.37 -12.42 -2.15
N PHE A 265 -10.38 -11.72 -1.60
CA PHE A 265 -9.72 -12.08 -0.35
C PHE A 265 -10.72 -12.10 0.81
N LYS A 266 -11.46 -11.00 1.00
CA LYS A 266 -12.43 -10.83 2.10
C LYS A 266 -13.53 -11.87 2.03
N LYS A 267 -14.04 -12.16 0.83
CA LYS A 267 -15.03 -13.21 0.62
C LYS A 267 -14.57 -14.56 1.20
N ARG A 268 -13.34 -14.96 0.93
CA ARG A 268 -12.81 -16.25 1.42
C ARG A 268 -12.49 -16.22 2.91
N PHE A 269 -11.99 -15.09 3.40
CA PHE A 269 -11.79 -14.87 4.82
C PHE A 269 -13.10 -15.02 5.62
N VAL A 270 -14.18 -14.38 5.15
CA VAL A 270 -15.52 -14.48 5.78
C VAL A 270 -16.06 -15.90 5.68
N LEU A 271 -15.96 -16.56 4.52
CA LEU A 271 -16.36 -17.96 4.36
C LEU A 271 -15.60 -18.89 5.33
N THR A 272 -14.32 -18.65 5.56
CA THR A 272 -13.55 -19.42 6.55
C THR A 272 -14.09 -19.21 7.97
N ILE A 273 -14.42 -17.98 8.35
CA ILE A 273 -15.05 -17.67 9.64
C ILE A 273 -16.37 -18.44 9.81
N GLU A 274 -17.22 -18.40 8.79
CA GLU A 274 -18.51 -19.12 8.79
C GLU A 274 -18.32 -20.62 8.95
N LYS A 275 -17.38 -21.21 8.19
CA LYS A 275 -17.14 -22.66 8.20
C LYS A 275 -16.45 -23.19 9.45
N CYS A 276 -15.70 -22.36 10.18
CA CYS A 276 -15.16 -22.75 11.48
C CYS A 276 -16.24 -22.99 12.54
N ARG A 277 -17.45 -22.44 12.35
CA ARG A 277 -18.59 -22.57 13.26
C ARG A 277 -19.47 -23.79 12.94
N GLU A 278 -19.21 -24.46 11.84
CA GLU A 278 -19.92 -25.66 11.42
C GLU A 278 -19.19 -26.93 11.91
N GLU A 279 -19.92 -28.02 12.13
CA GLU A 279 -19.32 -29.28 12.61
C GLU A 279 -18.61 -30.09 11.50
N GLY A 280 -18.78 -29.69 10.24
CA GLY A 280 -18.27 -30.39 9.06
C GLY A 280 -16.82 -30.05 8.70
N VAL A 281 -16.06 -31.05 8.25
CA VAL A 281 -14.75 -30.81 7.63
C VAL A 281 -14.97 -30.06 6.31
N THR A 282 -14.32 -28.90 6.17
CA THR A 282 -14.37 -28.10 4.94
C THR A 282 -12.98 -28.03 4.32
N ILE A 283 -12.88 -28.34 3.03
CA ILE A 283 -11.62 -28.18 2.29
C ILE A 283 -11.24 -26.67 2.21
N PRO A 284 -9.94 -26.32 2.19
CA PRO A 284 -9.50 -24.93 2.19
C PRO A 284 -10.02 -24.08 1.02
N TYR A 285 -10.17 -22.78 1.27
CA TYR A 285 -10.39 -21.78 0.24
C TYR A 285 -9.06 -21.21 -0.21
N ARG A 286 -8.93 -20.87 -1.50
CA ARG A 286 -7.67 -20.32 -2.03
C ARG A 286 -7.89 -19.27 -3.11
N ILE A 287 -6.91 -18.40 -3.27
CA ILE A 287 -6.71 -17.52 -4.42
C ILE A 287 -5.24 -17.48 -4.78
N TYR A 288 -4.97 -17.17 -6.03
CA TYR A 288 -3.66 -16.77 -6.51
C TYR A 288 -3.82 -15.47 -7.25
N ILE A 289 -2.95 -14.50 -6.95
CA ILE A 289 -2.96 -13.17 -7.54
C ILE A 289 -1.72 -13.05 -8.43
N PRO A 290 -1.84 -13.19 -9.76
CA PRO A 290 -0.68 -13.19 -10.66
C PRO A 290 0.12 -11.89 -10.61
N ARG A 291 -0.57 -10.75 -10.47
CA ARG A 291 0.06 -9.41 -10.45
C ARG A 291 1.08 -9.26 -9.32
N THR A 292 0.80 -9.83 -8.15
CA THR A 292 1.69 -9.79 -6.98
C THR A 292 2.49 -11.09 -6.80
N ASP A 293 2.24 -12.10 -7.63
CA ASP A 293 2.79 -13.44 -7.55
C ASP A 293 2.70 -14.01 -6.12
N CYS A 294 1.47 -13.97 -5.59
CA CYS A 294 1.19 -14.37 -4.23
C CYS A 294 -0.06 -15.24 -4.16
N GLY A 295 0.09 -16.42 -3.55
CA GLY A 295 -1.01 -17.29 -3.17
C GLY A 295 -1.57 -16.92 -1.80
N PHE A 296 -2.88 -17.11 -1.63
CA PHE A 296 -3.51 -17.06 -0.31
C PHE A 296 -4.34 -18.31 -0.10
N VAL A 297 -4.17 -18.95 1.06
CA VAL A 297 -4.96 -20.12 1.47
C VAL A 297 -5.59 -19.90 2.84
N PHE A 298 -6.87 -20.22 2.94
CA PHE A 298 -7.69 -20.06 4.13
C PHE A 298 -8.25 -21.41 4.54
N VAL A 299 -7.80 -21.89 5.69
CA VAL A 299 -8.02 -23.26 6.18
C VAL A 299 -8.96 -23.21 7.39
N PRO A 300 -10.26 -23.49 7.19
CA PRO A 300 -11.17 -23.69 8.31
C PRO A 300 -10.87 -25.05 8.96
N LEU A 301 -10.51 -25.05 10.24
CA LEU A 301 -10.35 -26.25 11.04
C LEU A 301 -11.51 -26.39 12.04
N ILE A 302 -12.02 -27.60 12.13
CA ILE A 302 -12.99 -27.97 13.17
C ILE A 302 -12.31 -28.02 14.53
N LYS A 303 -13.04 -27.65 15.60
CA LYS A 303 -12.53 -27.58 16.98
C LYS A 303 -11.77 -28.84 17.42
N ARG A 304 -12.27 -30.04 17.07
CA ARG A 304 -11.63 -31.33 17.41
C ARG A 304 -10.27 -31.56 16.73
N ALA A 305 -9.99 -30.89 15.62
CA ALA A 305 -8.73 -30.99 14.88
C ALA A 305 -7.77 -29.82 15.18
N SER A 306 -8.12 -28.94 16.11
CA SER A 306 -7.33 -27.76 16.48
C SER A 306 -5.90 -28.11 16.89
N CYS A 307 -5.65 -29.26 17.53
CA CYS A 307 -4.31 -29.71 17.89
C CYS A 307 -3.35 -29.88 16.70
N HIS A 308 -3.87 -30.02 15.47
CA HIS A 308 -3.09 -30.18 14.24
C HIS A 308 -2.89 -28.86 13.46
N TRP A 309 -3.25 -27.71 14.03
CA TRP A 309 -3.25 -26.43 13.34
C TRP A 309 -1.90 -26.07 12.69
N LYS A 310 -0.78 -26.38 13.36
CA LYS A 310 0.58 -26.09 12.83
C LYS A 310 0.85 -26.86 11.55
N THR A 311 0.54 -28.16 11.57
CA THR A 311 0.73 -29.05 10.43
C THR A 311 -0.19 -28.65 9.28
N ALA A 312 -1.46 -28.35 9.58
CA ALA A 312 -2.40 -27.86 8.59
C ALA A 312 -1.91 -26.56 7.94
N LEU A 313 -1.55 -25.57 8.75
CA LEU A 313 -1.07 -24.27 8.27
C LEU A 313 0.13 -24.43 7.34
N ARG A 314 1.18 -25.14 7.80
CA ARG A 314 2.39 -25.34 7.01
C ARG A 314 2.09 -26.08 5.70
N ASN A 315 1.40 -27.22 5.78
CA ASN A 315 1.20 -28.09 4.63
C ASN A 315 0.30 -27.44 3.58
N PHE A 316 -0.82 -26.82 3.97
CA PHE A 316 -1.71 -26.17 3.00
C PHE A 316 -1.08 -24.90 2.39
N THR A 317 -0.29 -24.14 3.15
CA THR A 317 0.43 -22.97 2.61
C THR A 317 1.45 -23.39 1.56
N TYR A 318 2.25 -24.42 1.87
CA TYR A 318 3.23 -24.95 0.94
C TYR A 318 2.58 -25.58 -0.31
N ALA A 319 1.54 -26.39 -0.11
CA ALA A 319 0.80 -27.01 -1.21
C ALA A 319 0.16 -25.97 -2.15
N GLN A 320 -0.44 -24.90 -1.61
CA GLN A 320 -0.99 -23.81 -2.42
C GLN A 320 0.11 -23.10 -3.23
N LYS A 321 1.23 -22.78 -2.60
CA LYS A 321 2.38 -22.16 -3.26
C LYS A 321 2.90 -23.02 -4.40
N TYR A 322 3.08 -24.33 -4.13
CA TYR A 322 3.61 -25.28 -5.09
C TYR A 322 2.68 -25.47 -6.29
N ASP A 323 1.39 -25.73 -6.05
CA ASP A 323 0.38 -25.98 -7.08
C ASP A 323 0.24 -24.78 -8.05
N GLN A 324 0.32 -23.56 -7.52
CA GLN A 324 0.20 -22.34 -8.33
C GLN A 324 1.53 -21.85 -8.92
N LYS A 325 2.63 -22.55 -8.62
CA LYS A 325 4.00 -22.16 -8.99
C LYS A 325 4.37 -20.75 -8.53
N ALA A 326 3.83 -20.34 -7.38
CA ALA A 326 4.00 -18.99 -6.84
C ALA A 326 5.33 -18.83 -6.11
N HIS A 327 5.89 -17.62 -6.13
CA HIS A 327 7.07 -17.28 -5.32
C HIS A 327 6.72 -17.05 -3.85
N ARG A 328 5.50 -16.54 -3.59
CA ARG A 328 5.02 -16.22 -2.26
C ARG A 328 3.68 -16.87 -1.96
N CYS A 329 3.45 -17.18 -0.69
CA CYS A 329 2.13 -17.59 -0.22
C CYS A 329 1.88 -17.17 1.22
N VAL A 330 0.69 -16.64 1.47
CA VAL A 330 0.15 -16.37 2.80
C VAL A 330 -0.84 -17.47 3.16
N GLY A 331 -0.63 -18.10 4.31
CA GLY A 331 -1.54 -19.09 4.88
C GLY A 331 -2.27 -18.56 6.08
N LEU A 332 -3.52 -18.99 6.23
CA LEU A 332 -4.35 -18.73 7.39
C LEU A 332 -5.04 -20.00 7.83
N VAL A 333 -4.89 -20.38 9.09
CA VAL A 333 -5.69 -21.39 9.77
C VAL A 333 -6.57 -20.71 10.81
N MET A 334 -7.85 -21.09 10.84
CA MET A 334 -8.79 -20.65 11.86
C MET A 334 -9.50 -21.84 12.48
N PHE A 335 -9.85 -21.74 13.77
CA PHE A 335 -10.76 -22.68 14.43
C PHE A 335 -11.40 -22.04 15.66
N GLU A 336 -12.55 -22.57 16.08
CA GLU A 336 -13.15 -22.19 17.35
C GLU A 336 -12.41 -22.79 18.54
N THR A 337 -12.18 -21.95 19.55
CA THR A 337 -11.65 -22.33 20.85
C THR A 337 -12.48 -21.67 21.96
N GLU A 338 -12.28 -22.10 23.19
CA GLU A 338 -12.97 -21.56 24.35
C GLU A 338 -11.98 -20.89 25.29
N ILE A 339 -12.15 -19.59 25.50
CA ILE A 339 -11.33 -18.79 26.43
C ILE A 339 -12.25 -18.17 27.47
N LYS A 340 -12.05 -18.53 28.75
CA LYS A 340 -12.84 -18.02 29.89
C LYS A 340 -14.36 -18.19 29.69
N GLY A 341 -14.78 -19.36 29.19
CA GLY A 341 -16.20 -19.68 28.96
C GLY A 341 -16.85 -18.97 27.75
N LYS A 342 -16.06 -18.33 26.90
CA LYS A 342 -16.53 -17.70 25.66
C LYS A 342 -15.91 -18.38 24.45
N LEU A 343 -16.76 -18.72 23.47
CA LEU A 343 -16.31 -19.18 22.16
C LEU A 343 -15.66 -18.01 21.42
N VAL A 344 -14.42 -18.22 20.98
CA VAL A 344 -13.63 -17.27 20.21
C VAL A 344 -12.97 -17.98 19.05
N LEU A 345 -12.63 -17.24 17.99
CA LEU A 345 -11.87 -17.77 16.87
C LEU A 345 -10.39 -17.51 17.09
N ASP A 346 -9.62 -18.59 17.13
CA ASP A 346 -8.16 -18.54 17.13
C ASP A 346 -7.68 -18.50 15.67
N MET A 347 -6.77 -17.58 15.35
CA MET A 347 -6.25 -17.36 13.99
C MET A 347 -4.73 -17.45 13.98
N TYR A 348 -4.19 -18.26 13.07
CA TYR A 348 -2.75 -18.44 12.89
C TYR A 348 -2.37 -18.19 11.44
N TRP A 349 -1.32 -17.41 11.23
CA TRP A 349 -0.87 -17.01 9.92
C TRP A 349 0.54 -17.53 9.63
N ALA A 350 0.82 -17.78 8.36
CA ALA A 350 2.15 -18.13 7.87
C ALA A 350 2.44 -17.35 6.59
N PHE A 351 3.72 -17.06 6.37
CA PHE A 351 4.22 -16.52 5.11
C PHE A 351 5.36 -17.40 4.63
N LEU A 352 5.31 -17.75 3.34
CA LEU A 352 6.38 -18.47 2.64
C LEU A 352 6.83 -17.61 1.47
N GLU A 353 8.15 -17.42 1.35
CA GLU A 353 8.79 -16.74 0.23
C GLU A 353 10.04 -17.51 -0.17
N GLU A 354 10.01 -18.11 -1.35
CA GLU A 354 11.12 -18.84 -1.93
C GLU A 354 10.79 -19.12 -3.42
N LYS A 355 11.82 -19.21 -4.27
CA LYS A 355 11.62 -19.56 -5.68
C LYS A 355 10.93 -20.91 -5.81
N TRP A 356 10.03 -21.05 -6.77
CA TRP A 356 9.42 -22.33 -7.05
C TRP A 356 10.48 -23.31 -7.57
N VAL A 357 10.49 -24.51 -6.99
CA VAL A 357 11.33 -25.63 -7.40
C VAL A 357 10.45 -26.87 -7.43
N TYR A 358 10.73 -27.76 -8.39
CA TYR A 358 10.03 -29.05 -8.48
C TYR A 358 10.31 -29.89 -7.23
N ASP A 359 9.25 -30.47 -6.65
CA ASP A 359 9.30 -31.35 -5.49
C ASP A 359 8.51 -32.61 -5.83
N ALA A 360 9.23 -33.69 -6.10
CA ALA A 360 8.63 -34.98 -6.49
C ALA A 360 7.70 -35.55 -5.41
N ALA A 361 7.96 -35.29 -4.13
CA ALA A 361 7.12 -35.75 -3.05
C ALA A 361 5.80 -34.95 -3.01
N MET A 362 5.88 -33.63 -3.18
CA MET A 362 4.69 -32.78 -3.27
C MET A 362 3.85 -33.10 -4.52
N GLU A 363 4.49 -33.30 -5.66
CA GLU A 363 3.83 -33.70 -6.91
C GLU A 363 3.01 -34.97 -6.72
N LYS A 364 3.63 -36.00 -6.11
CA LYS A 364 2.95 -37.26 -5.80
C LYS A 364 1.77 -37.04 -4.86
N LEU A 365 1.95 -36.30 -3.76
CA LEU A 365 0.90 -36.03 -2.78
C LEU A 365 -0.31 -35.32 -3.40
N LEU A 366 -0.06 -34.31 -4.25
CA LEU A 366 -1.13 -33.58 -4.93
C LEU A 366 -1.85 -34.43 -5.99
N SER A 367 -1.14 -35.33 -6.66
CA SER A 367 -1.73 -36.25 -7.64
C SER A 367 -2.62 -37.33 -6.99
N GLU A 368 -2.25 -37.81 -5.80
CA GLU A 368 -2.96 -38.88 -5.10
C GLU A 368 -4.12 -38.35 -4.25
N ASN A 369 -3.96 -37.18 -3.60
CA ASN A 369 -4.91 -36.62 -2.66
C ASN A 369 -4.97 -35.09 -2.76
N PHE A 370 -5.58 -34.59 -3.82
CA PHE A 370 -5.65 -33.15 -4.06
C PHE A 370 -6.47 -32.42 -2.97
N PRO A 371 -5.84 -31.54 -2.15
CA PRO A 371 -6.47 -30.99 -0.96
C PRO A 371 -7.36 -29.77 -1.21
N PHE A 372 -7.51 -29.34 -2.47
CA PHE A 372 -8.12 -28.07 -2.79
C PHE A 372 -9.29 -28.20 -3.76
N ARG A 373 -10.08 -27.13 -3.82
CA ARG A 373 -11.01 -26.91 -4.93
C ARG A 373 -10.20 -26.55 -6.19
N GLU A 374 -10.69 -26.98 -7.33
CA GLU A 374 -10.17 -26.56 -8.64
C GLU A 374 -10.13 -25.02 -8.72
N ALA A 375 -8.98 -24.48 -9.15
CA ALA A 375 -8.82 -23.05 -9.33
C ALA A 375 -9.46 -22.63 -10.66
N LYS A 376 -10.28 -21.59 -10.64
CA LYS A 376 -10.89 -21.01 -11.84
C LYS A 376 -10.28 -19.65 -12.13
N PHE A 377 -9.86 -19.45 -13.37
CA PHE A 377 -9.41 -18.13 -13.81
C PHE A 377 -10.60 -17.20 -13.92
N LYS A 378 -10.50 -16.03 -13.30
CA LYS A 378 -11.53 -14.98 -13.32
C LYS A 378 -10.84 -13.65 -13.58
N ARG A 379 -11.25 -12.96 -14.64
CA ARG A 379 -10.89 -11.56 -14.83
C ARG A 379 -11.67 -10.73 -13.82
N LEU A 380 -10.97 -9.93 -13.04
CA LEU A 380 -11.55 -8.96 -12.14
C LEU A 380 -11.44 -7.59 -12.82
N ASP A 381 -12.55 -6.89 -12.93
CA ASP A 381 -12.49 -5.47 -13.29
C ASP A 381 -12.15 -4.68 -12.03
N ASN A 382 -11.14 -3.81 -12.14
CA ASN A 382 -10.68 -2.95 -11.05
C ASN A 382 -11.26 -1.53 -11.18
N ARG A 383 -12.20 -1.30 -12.10
CA ARG A 383 -12.81 0.02 -12.34
C ARG A 383 -13.92 0.35 -11.36
N TYR A 384 -14.15 1.65 -11.24
CA TYR A 384 -14.96 2.26 -10.18
C TYR A 384 -16.41 2.50 -10.61
N LEU A 385 -16.71 2.21 -11.88
CA LEU A 385 -18.01 2.38 -12.50
C LEU A 385 -18.56 0.97 -12.75
N GLU A 386 -19.60 0.61 -11.99
CA GLU A 386 -20.45 -0.56 -12.26
C GLU A 386 -21.64 -0.15 -13.13
#